data_AF-A0A972X9I7-F1
#
_entry.id   AF-A0A972X9I7-F1
#
_cell.length_a   1.000
_cell.length_b   1.000
_cell.length_c   1.000
_cell.angle_alpha   90.00
_cell.angle_beta   90.00
_cell.angle_gamma   90.00
#
_symmetry.space_group_name_H-M   'P 1'
#
loop_
_entity.id
_entity.type
_entity.pdbx_description
1 polymer ?
#
loop_
_entity_poly.entity_id
_entity_poly.type
_entity_poly.pdbx_seq_one_letter_code
_entity_poly.pdbx_strand_id
1 'polypeptide(L)'
;MYAEIVHDMNEILAAWVAEGRIAQSTTDAMVAPVWLRTVEEIGVPFDAGGGEVDGLVLKRAELFRLDNPYVDPDPAVFALCFVQSCLAWGGPLFLRAFAREGEDRAHLLLGEFVEELEARVAADPGRYRWDYIEALVVARKRGGFPHGGPFSRE
;
A
#
# COMPACT_ATOMS: atom_id res chain seq x y z
N MET A 1 -5.52 4.75 -8.69
CA MET A 1 -4.57 5.21 -7.65
C MET A 1 -3.26 4.42 -7.64
N TYR A 2 -3.24 3.18 -7.12
CA TYR A 2 -1.99 2.42 -6.98
C TYR A 2 -1.27 2.15 -8.31
N ALA A 3 -2.02 1.90 -9.39
CA ALA A 3 -1.43 1.70 -10.71
C ALA A 3 -0.65 2.93 -11.20
N GLU A 4 -1.19 4.14 -11.01
CA GLU A 4 -0.57 5.39 -11.46
C GLU A 4 0.72 5.68 -10.67
N ILE A 5 0.68 5.59 -9.34
CA ILE A 5 1.88 5.83 -8.54
C ILE A 5 2.96 4.76 -8.81
N VAL A 6 2.58 3.48 -8.93
CA VAL A 6 3.53 2.41 -9.26
C VAL A 6 4.11 2.61 -10.66
N HIS A 7 3.31 3.08 -11.62
CA HIS A 7 3.81 3.42 -12.96
C HIS A 7 4.87 4.52 -12.90
N ASP A 8 4.58 5.65 -12.25
CA ASP A 8 5.52 6.77 -12.13
C ASP A 8 6.78 6.37 -11.34
N MET A 9 6.65 5.57 -10.27
CA MET A 9 7.79 4.99 -9.55
C MET A 9 8.67 4.14 -10.49
N ASN A 10 8.07 3.26 -11.30
CA ASN A 10 8.81 2.42 -12.25
C ASN A 10 9.49 3.24 -13.35
N GLU A 11 8.84 4.30 -13.84
CA GLU A 11 9.44 5.18 -14.84
C GLU A 11 10.67 5.93 -14.30
N ILE A 12 10.58 6.46 -13.07
CA ILE A 12 11.73 7.11 -12.41
C ILE A 12 12.89 6.11 -12.31
N LEU A 13 12.62 4.93 -11.77
CA LEU A 13 13.65 3.90 -11.58
C LEU A 13 14.26 3.43 -12.90
N ALA A 14 13.44 3.28 -13.96
CA ALA A 14 13.92 2.91 -15.29
C ALA A 14 14.83 4.00 -15.89
N ALA A 15 14.48 5.28 -15.71
CA ALA A 15 15.31 6.39 -16.14
C ALA A 15 16.65 6.40 -15.40
N TRP A 16 16.64 6.22 -14.08
CA TRP A 16 17.85 6.18 -13.26
C TRP A 16 18.78 5.02 -13.64
N VAL A 17 18.22 3.86 -14.01
CA VAL A 17 19.00 2.74 -14.57
C VAL A 17 19.62 3.12 -15.92
N ALA A 18 18.85 3.73 -16.82
CA ALA A 18 19.33 4.14 -18.14
C ALA A 18 20.46 5.20 -18.04
N GLU A 19 20.40 6.06 -17.02
CA GLU A 19 21.40 7.07 -16.70
C GLU A 19 22.62 6.51 -15.94
N GLY A 20 22.56 5.26 -15.47
CA GLY A 20 23.60 4.63 -14.67
C GLY A 20 23.69 5.15 -13.24
N ARG A 21 22.64 5.80 -12.72
CA ARG A 21 22.57 6.29 -11.32
C ARG A 21 22.46 5.13 -10.33
N ILE A 22 21.75 4.07 -10.73
CA ILE A 22 21.56 2.82 -9.99
C ILE A 22 21.68 1.62 -10.94
N ALA A 23 22.00 0.44 -10.42
CA ALA A 23 22.03 -0.81 -11.18
C ALA A 23 20.62 -1.42 -11.34
N GLN A 24 20.41 -2.19 -12.40
CA GLN A 24 19.17 -2.98 -12.59
C GLN A 24 18.89 -3.90 -11.40
N SER A 25 19.91 -4.47 -10.76
CA SER A 25 19.70 -5.36 -9.60
C SER A 25 19.13 -4.64 -8.36
N THR A 26 19.17 -3.30 -8.35
CA THR A 26 18.55 -2.47 -7.31
C THR A 26 17.06 -2.32 -7.55
N THR A 27 16.65 -2.08 -8.80
CA THR A 27 15.23 -2.01 -9.15
C THR A 27 14.57 -3.39 -9.04
N ASP A 28 15.25 -4.46 -9.43
CA ASP A 28 14.77 -5.84 -9.27
C ASP A 28 14.50 -6.22 -7.80
N ALA A 29 15.19 -5.58 -6.86
CA ALA A 29 15.00 -5.78 -5.42
C ALA A 29 13.82 -4.96 -4.85
N MET A 30 13.29 -3.99 -5.59
CA MET A 30 12.16 -3.15 -5.19
C MET A 30 10.83 -3.84 -5.49
N VAL A 31 10.45 -4.77 -4.62
CA VAL A 31 9.14 -5.44 -4.70
C VAL A 31 8.19 -4.78 -3.71
N ALA A 32 7.05 -4.29 -4.19
CA ALA A 32 5.93 -3.87 -3.33
C ALA A 32 5.10 -5.11 -2.95
N PRO A 33 5.14 -5.60 -1.69
CA PRO A 33 4.39 -6.79 -1.27
C PRO A 33 2.93 -6.45 -0.97
N VAL A 34 2.28 -5.72 -1.89
CA VAL A 34 0.89 -5.27 -1.74
C VAL A 34 0.01 -6.10 -2.66
N TRP A 35 -1.03 -6.70 -2.10
CA TRP A 35 -2.01 -7.48 -2.85
C TRP A 35 -3.41 -6.95 -2.59
N LEU A 36 -4.08 -6.51 -3.65
CA LEU A 36 -5.48 -6.09 -3.60
C LEU A 36 -6.35 -7.31 -3.91
N ARG A 37 -7.37 -7.55 -3.10
CA ARG A 37 -8.26 -8.71 -3.22
C ARG A 37 -9.68 -8.27 -3.53
N THR A 38 -10.37 -9.03 -4.35
CA THR A 38 -11.83 -8.93 -4.47
C THR A 38 -12.52 -9.54 -3.24
N VAL A 39 -13.82 -9.27 -3.05
CA VAL A 39 -14.61 -9.87 -1.96
C VAL A 39 -14.66 -11.39 -2.11
N GLU A 40 -14.77 -11.88 -3.33
CA GLU A 40 -14.77 -13.30 -3.65
C GLU A 40 -13.44 -13.94 -3.22
N GLU A 41 -12.30 -13.30 -3.52
CA GLU A 41 -10.99 -13.80 -3.11
C GLU A 41 -10.79 -13.82 -1.59
N ILE A 42 -11.41 -12.88 -0.85
CA ILE A 42 -11.42 -12.89 0.62
C ILE A 42 -12.16 -14.13 1.15
N GLY A 43 -13.20 -14.60 0.44
CA GLY A 43 -14.00 -15.77 0.82
C GLY A 43 -13.30 -17.11 0.57
N VAL A 44 -12.43 -17.19 -0.44
CA VAL A 44 -11.77 -18.44 -0.90
C VAL A 44 -11.17 -19.27 0.25
N PRO A 45 -10.42 -18.71 1.21
CA PRO A 45 -9.87 -19.49 2.32
C PRO A 45 -10.94 -20.14 3.21
N PHE A 46 -12.06 -19.45 3.46
CA PHE A 46 -13.17 -19.97 4.26
C PHE A 46 -13.90 -21.09 3.53
N ASP A 47 -14.13 -20.94 2.23
CA ASP A 47 -14.78 -21.98 1.42
C ASP A 47 -13.93 -23.26 1.38
N ALA A 48 -12.61 -23.11 1.18
CA ALA A 48 -11.67 -24.23 1.20
C ALA A 48 -11.62 -24.93 2.58
N GLY A 49 -11.82 -24.18 3.67
CA GLY A 49 -11.86 -24.70 5.04
C GLY A 49 -13.24 -25.18 5.51
N GLY A 50 -14.22 -25.36 4.62
CA GLY A 50 -15.56 -25.82 5.01
C GLY A 50 -16.36 -24.79 5.81
N GLY A 51 -16.11 -23.50 5.56
CA GLY A 51 -16.70 -22.35 6.23
C GLY A 51 -15.87 -21.81 7.40
N GLU A 52 -14.63 -22.26 7.59
CA GLU A 52 -13.78 -21.91 8.73
C GLU A 52 -12.30 -21.82 8.36
N VAL A 53 -11.60 -20.81 8.89
CA VAL A 53 -10.13 -20.69 8.85
C VAL A 53 -9.64 -20.38 10.25
N ASP A 54 -8.73 -21.20 10.80
CA ASP A 54 -8.11 -20.97 12.11
C ASP A 54 -9.11 -20.66 13.24
N GLY A 55 -10.27 -21.34 13.28
CA GLY A 55 -11.30 -21.08 14.28
C GLY A 55 -12.21 -19.90 13.97
N LEU A 56 -12.06 -19.23 12.83
CA LEU A 56 -12.87 -18.09 12.40
C LEU A 56 -13.86 -18.49 11.32
N VAL A 57 -15.10 -18.03 11.47
CA VAL A 57 -16.16 -18.16 10.46
C VAL A 57 -16.47 -16.78 9.90
N LEU A 58 -16.35 -16.62 8.59
CA LEU A 58 -16.69 -15.39 7.90
C LEU A 58 -18.19 -15.08 8.07
N LYS A 59 -18.51 -13.84 8.43
CA LYS A 59 -19.88 -13.35 8.57
C LYS A 59 -20.28 -12.41 7.47
N ARG A 60 -19.37 -11.51 7.13
CA ARG A 60 -19.58 -10.51 6.09
C ARG A 60 -18.21 -10.11 5.56
N ALA A 61 -18.12 -9.99 4.25
CA ALA A 61 -17.06 -9.27 3.58
C ALA A 61 -17.75 -8.32 2.61
N GLU A 62 -17.37 -7.05 2.63
CA GLU A 62 -17.92 -6.05 1.72
C GLU A 62 -16.88 -5.02 1.35
N LEU A 63 -17.05 -4.41 0.18
CA LEU A 63 -16.26 -3.26 -0.23
C LEU A 63 -17.02 -1.99 0.08
N PHE A 64 -16.29 -0.99 0.51
CA PHE A 64 -16.79 0.37 0.59
C PHE A 64 -15.79 1.33 -0.02
N ARG A 65 -16.31 2.46 -0.47
CA ARG A 65 -15.49 3.56 -0.97
C ARG A 65 -15.12 4.45 0.21
N LEU A 66 -13.84 4.71 0.37
CA LEU A 66 -13.32 5.70 1.31
C LEU A 66 -12.81 6.90 0.50
N ASP A 67 -13.36 8.08 0.79
CA ASP A 67 -12.92 9.31 0.13
C ASP A 67 -11.42 9.52 0.39
N ASN A 68 -10.69 9.99 -0.62
CA ASN A 68 -9.25 10.16 -0.50
C ASN A 68 -8.90 11.15 0.62
N PRO A 69 -8.21 10.71 1.70
CA PRO A 69 -7.98 11.53 2.88
C PRO A 69 -6.93 12.63 2.67
N TYR A 70 -6.25 12.63 1.52
CA TYR A 70 -5.19 13.59 1.20
C TYR A 70 -5.66 14.72 0.29
N VAL A 71 -6.93 14.71 -0.14
CA VAL A 71 -7.47 15.73 -1.05
C VAL A 71 -7.27 17.12 -0.46
N ASP A 72 -6.47 17.91 -1.16
CA ASP A 72 -6.19 19.30 -0.84
C ASP A 72 -6.27 20.15 -2.12
N PRO A 73 -6.85 21.36 -2.09
CA PRO A 73 -6.85 22.25 -3.23
C PRO A 73 -5.44 22.61 -3.71
N ASP A 74 -4.45 22.69 -2.81
CA ASP A 74 -3.05 22.93 -3.15
C ASP A 74 -2.40 21.62 -3.66
N PRO A 75 -1.96 21.57 -4.93
CA PRO A 75 -1.29 20.39 -5.50
C PRO A 75 -0.02 19.98 -4.74
N ALA A 76 0.74 20.93 -4.19
CA ALA A 76 1.98 20.64 -3.47
C ALA A 76 1.68 19.97 -2.12
N VAL A 77 0.65 20.44 -1.41
CA VAL A 77 0.19 19.83 -0.15
C VAL A 77 -0.36 18.43 -0.41
N PHE A 78 -1.17 18.27 -1.45
CA PHE A 78 -1.67 16.95 -1.88
C PHE A 78 -0.51 15.99 -2.17
N ALA A 79 0.47 16.41 -2.98
CA ALA A 79 1.59 15.58 -3.38
C ALA A 79 2.44 15.14 -2.18
N LEU A 80 2.80 16.08 -1.29
CA LEU A 80 3.53 15.78 -0.07
C LEU A 80 2.78 14.74 0.78
N CYS A 81 1.53 15.01 1.14
CA CYS A 81 0.74 14.11 1.99
C CYS A 81 0.55 12.73 1.35
N PHE A 82 0.26 12.68 0.05
CA PHE A 82 0.02 11.45 -0.67
C PHE A 82 1.29 10.61 -0.82
N VAL A 83 2.42 11.20 -1.21
CA VAL A 83 3.70 10.48 -1.35
C VAL A 83 4.21 10.01 0.01
N GLN A 84 4.13 10.83 1.06
CA GLN A 84 4.49 10.43 2.42
C GLN A 84 3.66 9.22 2.89
N SER A 85 2.37 9.15 2.53
CA SER A 85 1.56 7.97 2.83
C SER A 85 2.07 6.71 2.12
N CYS A 86 2.52 6.83 0.87
CA CYS A 86 3.10 5.70 0.13
C CYS A 86 4.42 5.23 0.78
N LEU A 87 5.24 6.18 1.24
CA LEU A 87 6.52 5.89 1.89
C LEU A 87 6.37 5.31 3.30
N ALA A 88 5.30 5.63 4.02
CA ALA A 88 5.07 5.05 5.34
C ALA A 88 5.04 3.51 5.30
N TRP A 89 4.57 2.93 4.19
CA TRP A 89 4.52 1.48 3.98
C TRP A 89 5.67 0.95 3.11
N GLY A 90 6.09 1.71 2.08
CA GLY A 90 7.11 1.27 1.12
C GLY A 90 8.54 1.72 1.43
N GLY A 91 8.73 2.77 2.23
CA GLY A 91 10.01 3.44 2.47
C GLY A 91 11.13 2.49 2.94
N PRO A 92 10.91 1.61 3.93
CA PRO A 92 11.92 0.63 4.35
C PRO A 92 12.35 -0.34 3.23
N LEU A 93 11.45 -0.67 2.30
CA LEU A 93 11.76 -1.54 1.16
C LEU A 93 12.61 -0.82 0.12
N PHE A 94 12.26 0.43 -0.20
CA PHE A 94 13.08 1.28 -1.08
C PHE A 94 14.47 1.49 -0.49
N LEU A 95 14.57 1.80 0.80
CA LEU A 95 15.85 2.01 1.47
C LEU A 95 16.73 0.76 1.42
N ARG A 96 16.13 -0.42 1.68
CA ARG A 96 16.84 -1.71 1.59
C ARG A 96 17.34 -1.99 0.17
N ALA A 97 16.54 -1.64 -0.85
CA ALA A 97 16.96 -1.80 -2.23
C ALA A 97 18.09 -0.82 -2.58
N PHE A 98 17.94 0.47 -2.26
CA PHE A 98 18.97 1.49 -2.51
C PHE A 98 20.28 1.24 -1.76
N ALA A 99 20.26 0.57 -0.61
CA ALA A 99 21.48 0.16 0.10
C ALA A 99 22.40 -0.74 -0.72
N ARG A 100 21.90 -1.38 -1.79
CA ARG A 100 22.70 -2.16 -2.75
C ARG A 100 23.66 -1.27 -3.57
N GLU A 101 23.37 0.03 -3.67
CA GLU A 101 24.22 1.05 -4.29
C GLU A 101 25.25 1.65 -3.32
N GLY A 102 25.27 1.16 -2.07
CA GLY A 102 26.08 1.64 -0.96
C GLY A 102 25.20 2.22 0.16
N GLU A 103 25.46 1.80 1.41
CA GLU A 103 24.68 2.21 2.59
C GLU A 103 24.65 3.75 2.77
N ASP A 104 25.79 4.41 2.56
CA ASP A 104 25.90 5.88 2.67
C ASP A 104 25.06 6.62 1.61
N ARG A 105 24.81 5.99 0.45
CA ARG A 105 24.03 6.57 -0.65
C ARG A 105 22.54 6.30 -0.52
N ALA A 106 22.12 5.32 0.28
CA ALA A 106 20.74 4.85 0.30
C ALA A 106 19.73 5.94 0.69
N HIS A 107 20.06 6.74 1.70
CA HIS A 107 19.21 7.84 2.16
C HIS A 107 19.14 8.99 1.15
N LEU A 108 20.25 9.27 0.44
CA LEU A 108 20.29 10.29 -0.60
C LEU A 108 19.43 9.88 -1.80
N LEU A 109 19.60 8.64 -2.28
CA LEU A 109 18.79 8.09 -3.36
C LEU A 109 17.31 8.05 -2.99
N LEU A 110 16.97 7.70 -1.75
CA LEU A 110 15.58 7.77 -1.30
C LEU A 110 15.05 9.21 -1.31
N GLY A 111 15.82 10.18 -0.84
CA GLY A 111 15.42 11.60 -0.86
C GLY A 111 15.17 12.11 -2.28
N GLU A 112 16.11 11.86 -3.19
CA GLU A 112 15.99 12.23 -4.62
C GLU A 112 14.78 11.57 -5.28
N PHE A 113 14.52 10.30 -4.97
CA PHE A 113 13.40 9.54 -5.51
C PHE A 113 12.06 10.13 -5.07
N VAL A 114 11.99 10.51 -3.79
CA VAL A 114 10.79 11.11 -3.20
C VAL A 114 10.54 12.49 -3.78
N GLU A 115 11.57 13.31 -3.96
CA GLU A 115 11.46 14.63 -4.57
C GLU A 115 10.96 14.54 -6.02
N GLU A 116 11.53 13.63 -6.83
CA GLU A 116 11.06 13.41 -8.22
C GLU A 116 9.60 12.91 -8.25
N LEU A 117 9.22 12.02 -7.34
CA LEU A 117 7.87 11.49 -7.27
C LEU A 117 6.85 12.55 -6.81
N GLU A 118 7.17 13.34 -5.79
CA GLU A 118 6.36 14.47 -5.33
C GLU A 118 6.15 15.49 -6.45
N ALA A 119 7.20 15.82 -7.21
CA ALA A 119 7.11 16.73 -8.35
C ALA A 119 6.15 16.21 -9.44
N ARG A 120 6.20 14.91 -9.77
CA ARG A 120 5.27 14.30 -10.74
C ARG A 120 3.82 14.32 -10.24
N VAL A 121 3.60 14.02 -8.97
CA VAL A 121 2.26 14.05 -8.36
C VAL A 121 1.70 15.47 -8.32
N ALA A 122 2.52 16.47 -7.99
CA ALA A 122 2.11 17.86 -7.95
C ALA A 122 1.80 18.44 -9.34
N ALA A 123 2.48 17.94 -10.39
CA ALA A 123 2.27 18.38 -11.77
C ALA A 123 0.90 17.96 -12.33
N ASP A 124 0.39 16.78 -11.94
CA ASP A 124 -0.93 16.30 -12.32
C ASP A 124 -1.61 15.57 -11.16
N PRO A 125 -2.11 16.31 -10.14
CA PRO A 125 -2.71 15.70 -8.96
C PRO A 125 -4.02 14.97 -9.31
N GLY A 126 -4.67 15.32 -10.44
CA GLY A 126 -5.90 14.69 -10.89
C GLY A 126 -5.74 13.19 -11.18
N ARG A 127 -4.58 12.77 -11.68
CA ARG A 127 -4.24 11.35 -11.89
C ARG A 127 -4.22 10.53 -10.60
N TYR A 128 -4.03 11.16 -9.44
CA TYR A 128 -3.83 10.48 -8.17
C TYR A 128 -5.01 10.64 -7.20
N ARG A 129 -5.88 11.64 -7.40
CA ARG A 129 -7.07 11.96 -6.58
C ARG A 129 -8.22 10.97 -6.82
N TRP A 130 -7.95 9.70 -6.61
CA TRP A 130 -8.97 8.65 -6.60
C TRP A 130 -9.34 8.29 -5.17
N ASP A 131 -10.60 7.96 -4.97
CA ASP A 131 -11.06 7.35 -3.74
C ASP A 131 -10.49 5.95 -3.57
N TYR A 132 -10.37 5.52 -2.32
CA TYR A 132 -9.90 4.21 -1.93
C TYR A 132 -11.07 3.22 -1.97
N ILE A 133 -10.78 1.99 -2.35
CA ILE A 133 -11.69 0.87 -2.15
C ILE A 133 -11.12 0.04 -1.01
N GLU A 134 -11.85 -0.05 0.08
CA GLU A 134 -11.46 -0.82 1.26
C GLU A 134 -12.43 -1.99 1.48
N ALA A 135 -11.91 -3.07 2.06
CA ALA A 135 -12.70 -4.24 2.42
C ALA A 135 -12.96 -4.25 3.94
N LEU A 136 -14.23 -4.29 4.34
CA LEU A 136 -14.62 -4.60 5.71
C LEU A 136 -14.86 -6.11 5.83
N VAL A 137 -14.02 -6.78 6.63
CA VAL A 137 -14.13 -8.22 6.87
C VAL A 137 -14.55 -8.45 8.32
N VAL A 138 -15.74 -9.01 8.51
CA VAL A 138 -16.28 -9.40 9.81
C VAL A 138 -16.25 -10.91 9.91
N ALA A 139 -15.48 -11.43 10.87
CA ALA A 139 -15.44 -12.84 11.22
C ALA A 139 -15.81 -13.05 12.68
N ARG A 140 -16.36 -14.23 13.00
CA ARG A 140 -16.59 -14.66 14.39
C ARG A 140 -15.69 -15.82 14.73
N LYS A 141 -15.25 -15.91 16.00
CA LYS A 141 -14.67 -17.15 16.53
C LYS A 141 -15.74 -18.23 16.67
N ARG A 142 -15.44 -19.47 16.28
CA ARG A 142 -16.29 -20.64 16.50
C ARG A 142 -16.13 -21.12 17.94
N GLY A 143 -17.25 -21.30 18.63
CA GLY A 143 -17.29 -21.47 20.07
C GLY A 143 -17.12 -20.11 20.77
N GLY A 144 -18.19 -19.63 21.42
CA GLY A 144 -18.11 -18.43 22.26
C GLY A 144 -17.06 -18.60 23.36
N PHE A 145 -16.65 -17.50 23.99
CA PHE A 145 -15.85 -17.58 25.21
C PHE A 145 -16.47 -18.63 26.15
N PRO A 146 -15.70 -19.60 26.66
CA PRO A 146 -16.16 -20.41 27.76
C PRO A 146 -16.35 -19.45 28.94
N HIS A 147 -17.60 -19.10 29.20
CA HIS A 147 -18.09 -18.24 30.28
C HIS A 147 -18.03 -16.72 30.04
N GLY A 148 -19.08 -16.04 30.53
CA GLY A 148 -19.41 -14.63 30.32
C GLY A 148 -18.23 -13.67 30.44
N GLY A 149 -17.97 -12.94 29.34
CA GLY A 149 -17.19 -11.71 29.38
C GLY A 149 -18.07 -10.54 29.87
N PRO A 150 -17.47 -9.48 30.45
CA PRO A 150 -18.16 -8.45 31.24
C PRO A 150 -19.11 -7.53 30.46
N PHE A 151 -19.37 -7.80 29.18
CA PHE A 151 -20.13 -6.91 28.29
C PHE A 151 -21.39 -7.53 27.66
N SER A 152 -21.85 -8.69 28.13
CA SER A 152 -23.22 -9.13 27.86
C SER A 152 -24.17 -8.43 28.84
N ARG A 153 -24.82 -7.34 28.40
CA ARG A 153 -26.05 -6.84 29.02
C ARG A 153 -27.24 -7.20 28.14
N GLU A 154 -28.27 -7.67 28.83
CA GLU A 154 -29.62 -8.03 28.35
C GLU A 154 -30.33 -6.87 27.66
#